data_AF-A0A7S0VWV4-F1
#
_entry.id   AF-A0A7S0VWV4-F1
#
_cell.length_a   1.000
_cell.length_b   1.000
_cell.length_c   1.000
_cell.angle_alpha   90.00
_cell.angle_beta   90.00
_cell.angle_gamma   90.00
#
_symmetry.space_group_name_H-M   'P 1'
#
loop_
_entity.id
_entity.type
_entity.pdbx_description
1 polymer ?
#
loop_
_entity_poly.entity_id
_entity_poly.type
_entity_poly.pdbx_seq_one_letter_code
_entity_poly.pdbx_strand_id
1 'polypeptide(L)'
;GRGLRRGVQMGTLFQRNPGLAKNEAEIGYVDITLHDARGIPKMDSSGLADPYIIVSVLNKDQSVYRQKKSKVIKQTLMPKWEDLFSFPIRDAAQSITFVMYDHDQFGRDDYMAQMTLKMEECMREDRSDSFKMINQDGDDVIGEDGSPCQVRLTIKYTPNADKLSLALTKSIYDPRASEDDLKLAIRAAAGTHPKKRVLLQLGSDWCVACKKLFHVLSDNRNCRQLLDNFYEMVLLDAEMEQNFPVLKKLGDPQHLGFPVLVVLDAYGRYITTQNTSELEKDPSWVPEGGPDPKKVFKFLTYWREDGPNNDDHGFLGVPDEAYGELDG
;
A
#
# COMPACT_ATOMS: atom_id res chain seq x y z
N GLY A 1 26.21 50.25 42.70
CA GLY A 1 26.21 48.88 42.19
C GLY A 1 24.80 48.34 42.10
N ARG A 2 24.30 48.09 40.89
CA ARG A 2 23.13 47.26 40.55
C ARG A 2 23.34 46.78 39.12
N GLY A 3 23.19 45.48 38.85
CA GLY A 3 23.39 44.96 37.50
C GLY A 3 23.33 43.43 37.36
N LEU A 4 22.11 42.93 37.22
CA LEU A 4 21.67 41.76 36.44
C LEU A 4 22.31 40.37 36.63
N ARG A 5 21.44 39.47 37.12
CA ARG A 5 21.46 38.01 36.96
C ARG A 5 21.37 37.66 35.46
N ARG A 6 22.27 36.80 34.95
CA ARG A 6 22.11 36.09 33.68
C ARG A 6 21.55 34.69 33.96
N GLY A 7 20.25 34.53 33.79
CA GLY A 7 19.65 33.23 33.50
C GLY A 7 19.63 33.04 31.99
N VAL A 8 20.29 31.99 31.50
CA VAL A 8 20.13 31.55 30.10
C VAL A 8 18.97 30.57 30.08
N GLN A 9 17.86 31.01 29.54
CA GLN A 9 16.69 30.21 29.23
C GLN A 9 16.98 29.48 27.91
N MET A 10 17.08 28.14 27.94
CA MET A 10 17.11 27.35 26.70
C MET A 10 15.73 27.42 26.06
N GLY A 11 15.60 28.27 25.05
CA GLY A 11 14.46 28.34 24.16
C GLY A 11 14.43 27.15 23.19
N THR A 12 13.24 26.61 23.05
CA THR A 12 12.75 25.76 21.95
C THR A 12 13.30 26.15 20.58
N LEU A 13 13.97 25.21 19.92
CA LEU A 13 14.18 25.22 18.47
C LEU A 13 13.44 24.03 17.86
N PHE A 14 12.12 24.17 17.75
CA PHE A 14 11.37 23.56 16.66
C PHE A 14 11.46 24.55 15.48
N GLN A 15 12.39 24.31 14.57
CA GLN A 15 12.28 24.85 13.21
C GLN A 15 12.05 23.71 12.23
N ARG A 16 11.08 23.96 11.35
CA ARG A 16 10.45 23.07 10.38
C ARG A 16 11.41 22.60 9.29
N ASN A 17 11.11 21.40 8.80
CA ASN A 17 11.61 20.70 7.60
C ASN A 17 11.81 21.58 6.35
N PRO A 18 12.67 21.11 5.43
CA PRO A 18 12.13 20.68 4.14
C PRO A 18 12.73 19.35 3.69
N GLY A 19 11.91 18.31 3.70
CA GLY A 19 12.27 16.97 3.26
C GLY A 19 11.03 16.09 3.21
N LEU A 20 9.94 16.60 2.60
CA LEU A 20 8.85 15.74 2.18
C LEU A 20 9.43 14.79 1.14
N ALA A 21 9.74 13.58 1.57
CA ALA A 21 10.18 12.50 0.72
C ALA A 21 9.25 12.43 -0.49
N LYS A 22 9.82 12.54 -1.69
CA LYS A 22 9.12 12.18 -2.92
C LYS A 22 8.53 10.80 -2.67
N ASN A 23 7.23 10.63 -2.90
CA ASN A 23 6.61 9.31 -2.95
C ASN A 23 7.20 8.58 -4.17
N GLU A 24 8.38 8.00 -4.02
CA GLU A 24 8.93 7.04 -4.96
C GLU A 24 7.98 5.86 -4.99
N ALA A 25 7.60 5.47 -6.21
CA ALA A 25 6.73 4.33 -6.43
C ALA A 25 7.41 3.08 -5.87
N GLU A 26 6.64 2.22 -5.22
CA GLU A 26 7.13 0.90 -4.82
C GLU A 26 7.50 0.12 -6.09
N ILE A 27 8.63 -0.58 -6.08
CA ILE A 27 9.11 -1.41 -7.19
C ILE A 27 8.72 -2.88 -7.04
N GLY A 28 8.29 -3.29 -5.84
CA GLY A 28 7.84 -4.65 -5.55
C GLY A 28 7.54 -4.86 -4.07
N TYR A 29 7.35 -6.13 -3.70
CA TYR A 29 7.17 -6.59 -2.33
C TYR A 29 8.16 -7.70 -2.03
N VAL A 30 8.60 -7.78 -0.77
CA VAL A 30 9.34 -8.93 -0.25
C VAL A 30 8.48 -9.63 0.80
N ASP A 31 8.27 -10.93 0.59
CA ASP A 31 7.65 -11.84 1.55
C ASP A 31 8.75 -12.63 2.24
N ILE A 32 8.69 -12.67 3.57
CA ILE A 32 9.67 -13.32 4.44
C ILE A 32 8.94 -14.25 5.38
N THR A 33 9.25 -15.54 5.31
CA THR A 33 8.86 -16.52 6.31
C THR A 33 10.02 -16.71 7.28
N LEU A 34 9.80 -16.35 8.55
CA LEU A 34 10.73 -16.59 9.64
C LEU A 34 10.39 -17.94 10.28
N HIS A 35 11.22 -18.96 10.04
CA HIS A 35 10.94 -20.33 10.48
C HIS A 35 11.39 -20.55 11.93
N ASP A 36 12.70 -20.67 12.15
CA ASP A 36 13.31 -21.00 13.43
C ASP A 36 14.72 -20.41 13.56
N ALA A 37 15.29 -20.49 14.76
CA ALA A 37 16.69 -20.21 15.00
C ALA A 37 17.36 -21.33 15.81
N ARG A 38 18.67 -21.46 15.67
CA ARG A 38 19.52 -22.44 16.36
C ARG A 38 20.84 -21.79 16.75
N GLY A 39 21.53 -22.38 17.73
CA GLY A 39 22.81 -21.87 18.22
C GLY A 39 22.69 -20.49 18.88
N ILE A 40 21.53 -20.16 19.46
CA ILE A 40 21.35 -18.88 20.14
C ILE A 40 21.99 -18.91 21.55
N PRO A 41 22.55 -17.79 22.04
CA PRO A 41 23.15 -17.73 23.37
C PRO A 41 22.09 -17.82 24.47
N LYS A 42 22.51 -18.28 25.66
CA LYS A 42 21.71 -18.16 26.89
C LYS A 42 21.80 -16.72 27.38
N MET A 43 20.66 -16.18 27.76
CA MET A 43 20.56 -14.77 28.18
C MET A 43 19.98 -14.70 29.60
N ASP A 44 19.01 -15.56 29.92
CA ASP A 44 18.43 -15.66 31.24
C ASP A 44 19.26 -16.47 32.24
N SER A 45 19.09 -16.14 33.53
CA SER A 45 19.57 -16.93 34.68
C SER A 45 19.04 -18.37 34.72
N SER A 46 17.93 -18.65 34.00
CA SER A 46 17.37 -20.00 33.84
C SER A 46 18.23 -20.90 32.92
N GLY A 47 19.18 -20.32 32.20
CA GLY A 47 19.96 -21.00 31.17
C GLY A 47 19.21 -21.18 29.84
N LEU A 48 18.16 -20.38 29.62
CA LEU A 48 17.36 -20.32 28.39
C LEU A 48 17.25 -18.84 27.92
N ALA A 49 16.34 -18.56 27.00
CA ALA A 49 16.00 -17.22 26.53
C ALA A 49 14.51 -17.19 26.11
N ASP A 50 13.95 -15.99 25.98
CA ASP A 50 12.65 -15.65 25.41
C ASP A 50 12.82 -14.91 24.04
N PRO A 51 13.39 -15.57 23.01
CA PRO A 51 13.80 -14.88 21.78
C PRO A 51 12.64 -14.38 20.91
N TYR A 52 12.86 -13.22 20.30
CA TYR A 52 12.08 -12.68 19.19
C TYR A 52 12.95 -11.92 18.20
N ILE A 53 12.44 -11.65 16.99
CA ILE A 53 13.14 -10.90 15.95
C ILE A 53 12.34 -9.66 15.52
N ILE A 54 13.02 -8.53 15.38
CA ILE A 54 12.53 -7.36 14.65
C ILE A 54 13.08 -7.42 13.23
N VAL A 55 12.19 -7.40 12.24
CA VAL A 55 12.52 -7.34 10.82
C VAL A 55 12.26 -5.92 10.32
N SER A 56 13.30 -5.26 9.82
CA SER A 56 13.27 -3.86 9.38
C SER A 56 13.75 -3.72 7.95
N VAL A 57 12.98 -3.05 7.09
CA VAL A 57 13.44 -2.55 5.81
C VAL A 57 14.08 -1.18 6.02
N LEU A 58 15.36 -1.06 5.67
CA LEU A 58 16.13 0.17 5.77
C LEU A 58 16.28 0.82 4.39
N ASN A 59 16.21 2.14 4.37
CA ASN A 59 16.61 2.93 3.20
C ASN A 59 18.14 2.93 3.05
N LYS A 60 18.62 3.41 1.90
CA LYS A 60 20.06 3.54 1.62
C LYS A 60 20.81 4.34 2.69
N ASP A 61 20.16 5.35 3.27
CA ASP A 61 20.69 6.19 4.36
C ASP A 61 20.58 5.55 5.76
N GLN A 62 20.22 4.26 5.83
CA GLN A 62 19.99 3.47 7.05
C GLN A 62 18.77 3.90 7.89
N SER A 63 17.95 4.85 7.42
CA SER A 63 16.68 5.15 8.07
C SER A 63 15.70 3.99 7.92
N VAL A 64 14.96 3.67 8.99
CA VAL A 64 13.94 2.62 8.97
C VAL A 64 12.76 3.06 8.10
N TYR A 65 12.48 2.33 7.02
CA TYR A 65 11.31 2.54 6.18
C TYR A 65 10.06 1.86 6.77
N ARG A 66 10.20 0.58 7.12
CA ARG A 66 9.14 -0.27 7.71
C ARG A 66 9.76 -1.28 8.65
N GLN A 67 9.07 -1.64 9.72
CA GLN A 67 9.49 -2.72 10.61
C GLN A 67 8.30 -3.52 11.16
N LYS A 68 8.51 -4.80 11.48
CA LYS A 68 7.57 -5.69 12.17
C LYS A 68 8.32 -6.55 13.18
N LYS A 69 7.64 -6.95 14.26
CA LYS A 69 8.17 -7.81 15.33
C LYS A 69 7.52 -9.19 15.26
N SER A 70 8.30 -10.25 15.46
CA SER A 70 7.81 -11.63 15.58
C SER A 70 7.16 -11.91 16.93
N LYS A 71 6.56 -13.09 17.08
CA LYS A 71 6.16 -13.60 18.40
C LYS A 71 7.39 -13.76 19.30
N VAL A 72 7.20 -13.59 20.61
CA VAL A 72 8.16 -14.00 21.64
C VAL A 72 7.93 -15.49 21.92
N ILE A 73 8.97 -16.31 21.80
CA ILE A 73 8.89 -17.74 22.16
C ILE A 73 9.61 -17.93 23.48
N LYS A 74 8.88 -18.28 24.53
CA LYS A 74 9.43 -18.30 25.89
C LYS A 74 10.30 -19.53 26.17
N GLN A 75 11.32 -19.34 27.00
CA GLN A 75 12.15 -20.35 27.64
C GLN A 75 12.66 -21.41 26.65
N THR A 76 13.35 -20.97 25.61
CA THR A 76 13.89 -21.86 24.57
C THR A 76 15.18 -21.34 23.95
N LEU A 77 16.07 -22.27 23.56
CA LEU A 77 17.22 -22.01 22.69
C LEU A 77 17.00 -22.53 21.25
N MET A 78 15.80 -23.02 20.96
CA MET A 78 15.38 -23.53 19.65
C MET A 78 14.01 -22.99 19.26
N PRO A 79 13.85 -21.66 19.16
CA PRO A 79 12.55 -21.06 18.87
C PRO A 79 12.06 -21.42 17.47
N LYS A 80 10.74 -21.61 17.34
CA LYS A 80 10.04 -21.77 16.06
C LYS A 80 8.92 -20.74 16.02
N TRP A 81 8.97 -19.83 15.05
CA TRP A 81 8.00 -18.75 14.89
C TRP A 81 6.97 -19.07 13.82
N GLU A 82 7.44 -19.50 12.64
CA GLU A 82 6.65 -19.63 11.42
C GLU A 82 5.85 -18.34 11.09
N ASP A 83 6.43 -17.19 11.41
CA ASP A 83 5.81 -15.88 11.20
C ASP A 83 6.04 -15.44 9.74
N LEU A 84 4.99 -14.90 9.11
CA LEU A 84 5.04 -14.35 7.76
C LEU A 84 5.02 -12.82 7.78
N PHE A 85 6.03 -12.20 7.19
CA PHE A 85 6.12 -10.75 7.01
C PHE A 85 6.11 -10.39 5.53
N SER A 86 5.31 -9.39 5.16
CA SER A 86 5.34 -8.78 3.82
C SER A 86 5.68 -7.30 3.93
N PHE A 87 6.62 -6.82 3.11
CA PHE A 87 7.05 -5.44 3.07
C PHE A 87 7.10 -4.90 1.64
N PRO A 88 6.61 -3.66 1.39
CA PRO A 88 6.87 -2.98 0.12
C PRO A 88 8.34 -2.57 0.02
N ILE A 89 8.88 -2.60 -1.19
CA ILE A 89 10.24 -2.17 -1.53
C ILE A 89 10.14 -1.02 -2.53
N ARG A 90 10.91 0.04 -2.30
CA ARG A 90 10.94 1.26 -3.14
C ARG A 90 12.21 1.40 -3.96
N ASP A 91 13.31 0.84 -3.47
CA ASP A 91 14.63 0.95 -4.11
C ASP A 91 15.40 -0.36 -3.91
N ALA A 92 16.10 -0.81 -4.95
CA ALA A 92 16.99 -1.96 -4.88
C ALA A 92 18.16 -1.75 -3.91
N ALA A 93 18.52 -0.49 -3.63
CA ALA A 93 19.52 -0.12 -2.63
C ALA A 93 19.04 -0.29 -1.17
N GLN A 94 17.76 -0.63 -0.95
CA GLN A 94 17.26 -0.96 0.40
C GLN A 94 17.90 -2.26 0.93
N SER A 95 17.88 -2.41 2.25
CA SER A 95 18.29 -3.64 2.93
C SER A 95 17.23 -4.11 3.91
N ILE A 96 17.28 -5.39 4.28
CA ILE A 96 16.43 -5.98 5.30
C ILE A 96 17.32 -6.42 6.45
N THR A 97 17.11 -5.86 7.62
CA THR A 97 17.84 -6.22 8.84
C THR A 97 16.93 -7.00 9.78
N PHE A 98 17.49 -8.05 10.36
CA PHE A 98 16.85 -8.92 11.31
C PHE A 98 17.64 -8.80 12.60
N VAL A 99 17.02 -8.33 13.68
CA VAL A 99 17.66 -8.20 14.99
C VAL A 99 16.93 -9.07 15.99
N MET A 100 17.66 -10.03 16.56
CA MET A 100 17.19 -10.92 17.62
C MET A 100 17.42 -10.27 18.98
N TYR A 101 16.38 -10.34 19.80
CA TYR A 101 16.38 -9.89 21.18
C TYR A 101 15.87 -10.98 22.10
N ASP A 102 16.33 -10.94 23.34
CA ASP A 102 15.76 -11.68 24.45
C ASP A 102 14.73 -10.81 25.16
N HIS A 103 13.54 -11.35 25.44
CA HIS A 103 12.49 -10.58 26.07
C HIS A 103 12.56 -10.67 27.60
N ASP A 104 12.74 -9.51 28.24
CA ASP A 104 12.75 -9.41 29.70
C ASP A 104 11.41 -8.91 30.23
N GLN A 105 10.90 -9.59 31.27
CA GLN A 105 9.69 -9.14 31.97
C GLN A 105 9.90 -7.82 32.72
N PHE A 106 11.14 -7.55 33.14
CA PHE A 106 11.51 -6.36 33.88
C PHE A 106 12.78 -5.75 33.29
N GLY A 107 12.67 -4.57 32.68
CA GLY A 107 13.81 -3.86 32.13
C GLY A 107 13.70 -3.66 30.62
N ARG A 108 14.85 -3.55 29.96
CA ARG A 108 14.94 -3.47 28.50
C ARG A 108 15.34 -4.86 28.00
N ASP A 109 14.68 -5.30 26.95
CA ASP A 109 15.03 -6.51 26.21
C ASP A 109 16.51 -6.50 25.77
N ASP A 110 17.21 -7.60 26.01
CA ASP A 110 18.62 -7.74 25.71
C ASP A 110 18.87 -8.02 24.22
N TYR A 111 19.81 -7.30 23.62
CA TYR A 111 20.25 -7.56 22.26
C TYR A 111 21.02 -8.89 22.21
N MET A 112 20.69 -9.75 21.25
CA MET A 112 21.37 -11.03 21.07
C MET A 112 22.26 -11.05 19.83
N ALA A 113 21.67 -10.85 18.65
CA ALA A 113 22.36 -11.00 17.38
C ALA A 113 21.61 -10.27 16.26
N GLN A 114 22.27 -10.02 15.14
CA GLN A 114 21.65 -9.45 13.95
C GLN A 114 22.16 -10.06 12.65
N MET A 115 21.43 -9.85 11.57
CA MET A 115 21.91 -10.06 10.21
C MET A 115 21.23 -9.08 9.25
N THR A 116 21.86 -8.82 8.11
CA THR A 116 21.32 -7.90 7.09
C THR A 116 21.44 -8.52 5.71
N LEU A 117 20.38 -8.42 4.93
CA LEU A 117 20.32 -8.82 3.53
C LEU A 117 20.14 -7.60 2.64
N LYS A 118 20.91 -7.53 1.54
CA LYS A 118 20.73 -6.50 0.52
C LYS A 118 19.59 -6.88 -0.41
N MET A 119 18.71 -5.94 -0.74
CA MET A 119 17.60 -6.21 -1.65
C MET A 119 18.07 -6.64 -3.04
N GLU A 120 19.17 -6.07 -3.56
CA GLU A 120 19.77 -6.50 -4.83
C GLU A 120 20.04 -8.01 -4.93
N GLU A 121 20.34 -8.66 -3.80
CA GLU A 121 20.55 -10.11 -3.76
C GLU A 121 19.22 -10.87 -3.67
N CYS A 122 18.29 -10.40 -2.83
CA CYS A 122 16.96 -11.00 -2.68
C CYS A 122 16.10 -10.90 -3.94
N MET A 123 16.39 -9.95 -4.84
CA MET A 123 15.65 -9.75 -6.09
C MET A 123 16.00 -10.76 -7.18
N ARG A 124 17.12 -11.50 -7.07
CA ARG A 124 17.59 -12.40 -8.14
C ARG A 124 16.84 -13.73 -8.16
N GLU A 125 16.57 -14.29 -6.99
CA GLU A 125 15.94 -15.60 -6.84
C GLU A 125 15.27 -15.74 -5.48
N ASP A 126 14.24 -16.59 -5.43
CA ASP A 126 13.62 -17.02 -4.17
C ASP A 126 14.67 -17.80 -3.37
N ARG A 127 14.83 -17.48 -2.08
CA ARG A 127 15.83 -18.11 -1.20
C ARG A 127 15.15 -18.78 -0.02
N SER A 128 15.57 -20.00 0.31
CA SER A 128 15.19 -20.68 1.56
C SER A 128 16.44 -21.28 2.17
N ASP A 129 16.98 -20.64 3.21
CA ASP A 129 18.29 -21.00 3.77
C ASP A 129 18.44 -20.62 5.25
N SER A 130 19.52 -21.07 5.88
CA SER A 130 19.94 -20.71 7.23
C SER A 130 21.06 -19.67 7.19
N PHE A 131 20.82 -18.52 7.82
CA PHE A 131 21.70 -17.38 7.79
C PHE A 131 22.36 -17.19 9.15
N LYS A 132 23.69 -17.07 9.16
CA LYS A 132 24.44 -16.73 10.36
C LYS A 132 24.08 -15.33 10.86
N MET A 133 24.10 -15.17 12.17
CA MET A 133 23.92 -13.88 12.83
C MET A 133 25.20 -13.45 13.55
N ILE A 134 25.42 -12.15 13.57
CA ILE A 134 26.60 -11.49 14.14
C ILE A 134 26.19 -10.59 15.31
N ASN A 135 27.12 -10.26 16.20
CA ASN A 135 26.90 -9.30 17.26
C ASN A 135 27.05 -7.84 16.76
N GLN A 136 27.09 -6.87 17.67
CA GLN A 136 27.26 -5.45 17.34
C GLN A 136 28.65 -5.12 16.81
N ASP A 137 29.66 -5.90 17.19
CA ASP A 137 31.06 -5.75 16.76
C ASP A 137 31.33 -6.42 15.41
N GLY A 138 30.39 -7.23 14.92
CA GLY A 138 30.45 -7.94 13.64
C GLY A 138 30.99 -9.36 13.73
N ASP A 139 31.20 -9.88 14.94
CA ASP A 139 31.67 -11.25 15.16
C ASP A 139 30.52 -12.27 15.12
N ASP A 140 30.82 -13.48 14.66
CA ASP A 140 29.88 -14.63 14.70
C ASP A 140 29.40 -14.84 16.15
N VAL A 141 28.09 -14.87 16.35
CA VAL A 141 27.50 -15.27 17.64
C VAL A 141 27.52 -16.78 17.72
N ILE A 142 28.08 -17.33 18.80
CA ILE A 142 28.24 -18.77 18.98
C ILE A 142 27.36 -19.23 20.16
N GLY A 143 26.58 -20.28 19.93
CA GLY A 143 25.78 -20.94 20.95
C GLY A 143 26.62 -21.79 21.89
N GLU A 144 25.99 -22.27 22.96
CA GLU A 144 26.63 -23.05 24.02
C GLU A 144 27.25 -24.38 23.53
N ASP A 145 26.71 -24.93 22.45
CA ASP A 145 27.20 -26.16 21.81
C ASP A 145 28.38 -25.91 20.85
N GLY A 146 28.84 -24.66 20.73
CA GLY A 146 29.88 -24.24 19.79
C GLY A 146 29.38 -24.01 18.37
N SER A 147 28.09 -24.20 18.09
CA SER A 147 27.50 -23.96 16.78
C SER A 147 27.24 -22.46 16.57
N PRO A 148 27.35 -21.95 15.34
CA PRO A 148 27.00 -20.56 15.05
C PRO A 148 25.49 -20.33 15.22
N CYS A 149 25.14 -19.15 15.74
CA CYS A 149 23.79 -18.64 15.79
C CYS A 149 23.29 -18.43 14.35
N GLN A 150 22.20 -19.11 14.01
CA GLN A 150 21.61 -19.07 12.68
C GLN A 150 20.10 -18.90 12.76
N VAL A 151 19.55 -18.15 11.81
CA VAL A 151 18.11 -18.03 11.58
C VAL A 151 17.75 -18.62 10.22
N ARG A 152 16.70 -19.43 10.16
CA ARG A 152 16.21 -20.01 8.92
C ARG A 152 15.08 -19.17 8.34
N LEU A 153 15.25 -18.72 7.10
CA LEU A 153 14.35 -17.81 6.41
C LEU A 153 13.97 -18.35 5.03
N THR A 154 12.73 -18.13 4.62
CA THR A 154 12.33 -18.16 3.21
C THR A 154 12.00 -16.74 2.75
N ILE A 155 12.58 -16.30 1.64
CA ILE A 155 12.51 -14.93 1.12
C ILE A 155 12.10 -14.98 -0.34
N LYS A 156 11.06 -14.23 -0.68
CA LYS A 156 10.53 -14.12 -2.04
C LYS A 156 10.33 -12.65 -2.39
N TYR A 157 10.97 -12.21 -3.47
CA TYR A 157 10.71 -10.89 -4.03
C TYR A 157 9.72 -11.01 -5.18
N THR A 158 8.69 -10.16 -5.18
CA THR A 158 7.73 -10.04 -6.28
C THR A 158 7.78 -8.62 -6.83
N PRO A 159 8.30 -8.40 -8.06
CA PRO A 159 8.24 -7.10 -8.72
C PRO A 159 6.79 -6.62 -8.84
N ASN A 160 6.58 -5.30 -8.74
CA ASN A 160 5.26 -4.74 -8.93
C ASN A 160 4.75 -4.93 -10.36
N ALA A 161 5.63 -4.95 -11.36
CA ALA A 161 5.27 -5.28 -12.74
C ALA A 161 4.70 -6.71 -12.86
N ASP A 162 5.32 -7.69 -12.17
CA ASP A 162 4.84 -9.07 -12.19
C ASP A 162 3.52 -9.22 -11.43
N LYS A 163 3.40 -8.58 -10.27
CA LYS A 163 2.14 -8.55 -9.52
C LYS A 163 1.02 -7.90 -10.33
N LEU A 164 1.31 -6.80 -11.01
CA LEU A 164 0.37 -6.15 -11.91
C LEU A 164 0.05 -7.07 -13.09
N SER A 165 1.04 -7.68 -13.75
CA SER A 165 0.81 -8.61 -14.87
C SER A 165 -0.10 -9.78 -14.46
N LEU A 166 0.13 -10.38 -13.30
CA LEU A 166 -0.70 -11.45 -12.76
C LEU A 166 -2.10 -10.93 -12.41
N ALA A 167 -2.21 -9.75 -11.83
CA ALA A 167 -3.50 -9.16 -11.52
C ALA A 167 -4.30 -8.83 -12.79
N LEU A 168 -3.62 -8.35 -13.84
CA LEU A 168 -4.20 -8.08 -15.16
C LEU A 168 -4.67 -9.35 -15.90
N THR A 169 -4.19 -10.54 -15.52
CA THR A 169 -4.74 -11.81 -16.07
C THR A 169 -6.10 -12.17 -15.47
N LYS A 170 -6.42 -11.67 -14.28
CA LYS A 170 -7.70 -11.96 -13.63
C LYS A 170 -8.83 -11.16 -14.26
N SER A 171 -10.01 -11.77 -14.28
CA SER A 171 -11.26 -11.09 -14.61
C SER A 171 -11.60 -10.10 -13.51
N ILE A 172 -12.07 -8.92 -13.89
CA ILE A 172 -12.64 -7.93 -12.96
C ILE A 172 -14.15 -7.77 -13.17
N TYR A 173 -14.65 -8.12 -14.36
CA TYR A 173 -16.07 -8.05 -14.67
C TYR A 173 -16.73 -9.40 -14.44
N ASP A 174 -17.73 -9.47 -13.55
CA ASP A 174 -18.58 -10.65 -13.48
C ASP A 174 -19.47 -10.68 -14.74
N PRO A 175 -19.39 -11.71 -15.60
CA PRO A 175 -20.19 -11.78 -16.83
C PRO A 175 -21.70 -11.85 -16.57
N ARG A 176 -22.11 -12.08 -15.31
CA ARG A 176 -23.51 -12.09 -14.88
C ARG A 176 -23.98 -10.73 -14.35
N ALA A 177 -23.05 -9.79 -14.12
CA ALA A 177 -23.39 -8.46 -13.64
C ALA A 177 -24.36 -7.79 -14.61
N SER A 178 -25.37 -7.13 -14.04
CA SER A 178 -26.56 -6.66 -14.73
C SER A 178 -27.10 -5.36 -14.13
N GLU A 179 -28.24 -4.89 -14.66
CA GLU A 179 -28.98 -3.77 -14.05
C GLU A 179 -29.35 -4.03 -12.58
N ASP A 180 -29.52 -5.29 -12.17
CA ASP A 180 -29.91 -5.59 -10.80
C ASP A 180 -28.78 -5.33 -9.79
N ASP A 181 -27.52 -5.51 -10.19
CA ASP A 181 -26.35 -5.14 -9.40
C ASP A 181 -26.25 -3.63 -9.23
N LEU A 182 -26.56 -2.87 -10.30
CA LEU A 182 -26.65 -1.41 -10.23
C LEU A 182 -27.76 -0.97 -9.26
N LYS A 183 -28.95 -1.59 -9.32
CA LYS A 183 -30.05 -1.30 -8.39
C LYS A 183 -29.66 -1.63 -6.94
N LEU A 184 -28.90 -2.71 -6.73
CA LEU A 184 -28.42 -3.09 -5.41
C LEU A 184 -27.44 -2.04 -4.85
N ALA A 185 -26.49 -1.60 -5.67
CA ALA A 185 -25.54 -0.55 -5.29
C ALA A 185 -26.23 0.78 -4.98
N ILE A 186 -27.25 1.18 -5.76
CA ILE A 186 -28.07 2.37 -5.49
C ILE A 186 -28.75 2.24 -4.12
N ARG A 187 -29.35 1.09 -3.81
CA ARG A 187 -29.97 0.86 -2.49
C ARG A 187 -28.96 0.91 -1.35
N ALA A 188 -27.77 0.34 -1.54
CA ALA A 188 -26.69 0.39 -0.56
C ALA A 188 -26.23 1.84 -0.32
N ALA A 189 -25.99 2.60 -1.40
CA ALA A 189 -25.56 3.99 -1.34
C ALA A 189 -26.58 4.91 -0.66
N ALA A 190 -27.87 4.71 -0.92
CA ALA A 190 -28.95 5.43 -0.24
C ALA A 190 -29.08 5.10 1.26
N GLY A 191 -28.64 3.91 1.67
CA GLY A 191 -28.74 3.41 3.03
C GLY A 191 -27.65 3.88 4.00
N THR A 192 -26.58 4.54 3.51
CA THR A 192 -25.48 5.01 4.35
C THR A 192 -25.72 6.42 4.90
N HIS A 193 -25.03 6.77 5.99
CA HIS A 193 -24.97 8.14 6.50
C HIS A 193 -23.51 8.57 6.79
N PRO A 194 -22.98 9.59 6.08
CA PRO A 194 -23.59 10.29 4.95
C PRO A 194 -23.87 9.34 3.77
N LYS A 195 -24.72 9.77 2.84
CA LYS A 195 -25.01 8.98 1.64
C LYS A 195 -23.74 8.84 0.80
N LYS A 196 -23.62 7.71 0.12
CA LYS A 196 -22.58 7.49 -0.87
C LYS A 196 -23.09 7.80 -2.27
N ARG A 197 -22.18 8.03 -3.20
CA ARG A 197 -22.43 8.04 -4.65
C ARG A 197 -22.35 6.61 -5.20
N VAL A 198 -22.85 6.39 -6.41
CA VAL A 198 -22.59 5.15 -7.15
C VAL A 198 -21.56 5.45 -8.24
N LEU A 199 -20.44 4.73 -8.24
CA LEU A 199 -19.40 4.84 -9.27
C LEU A 199 -19.46 3.61 -10.17
N LEU A 200 -19.84 3.80 -11.43
CA LEU A 200 -19.80 2.75 -12.42
C LEU A 200 -18.47 2.82 -13.18
N GLN A 201 -17.79 1.69 -13.33
CA GLN A 201 -16.75 1.53 -14.34
C GLN A 201 -17.29 0.61 -15.44
N LEU A 202 -17.41 1.18 -16.64
CA LEU A 202 -17.85 0.46 -17.83
C LEU A 202 -16.63 0.09 -18.68
N GLY A 203 -16.57 -1.15 -19.14
CA GLY A 203 -15.44 -1.69 -19.89
C GLY A 203 -15.67 -3.15 -20.25
N SER A 204 -14.61 -3.93 -20.48
CA SER A 204 -14.71 -5.38 -20.73
C SER A 204 -13.41 -6.06 -20.27
N ASP A 205 -13.42 -7.37 -20.07
CA ASP A 205 -12.29 -8.12 -19.52
C ASP A 205 -11.04 -8.16 -20.41
N TRP A 206 -11.16 -7.89 -21.71
CA TRP A 206 -10.01 -7.73 -22.61
C TRP A 206 -9.29 -6.38 -22.43
N CYS A 207 -9.94 -5.41 -21.79
CA CYS A 207 -9.45 -4.04 -21.66
C CYS A 207 -8.39 -3.93 -20.55
N VAL A 208 -7.11 -3.93 -20.95
CA VAL A 208 -5.97 -3.74 -20.02
C VAL A 208 -6.08 -2.42 -19.25
N ALA A 209 -6.51 -1.34 -19.92
CA ALA A 209 -6.73 -0.04 -19.28
C ALA A 209 -7.77 -0.11 -18.16
N CYS A 210 -8.83 -0.89 -18.35
CA CYS A 210 -9.90 -1.09 -17.37
C CYS A 210 -9.39 -1.78 -16.11
N LYS A 211 -8.52 -2.78 -16.28
CA LYS A 211 -7.88 -3.47 -15.16
C LYS A 211 -6.85 -2.60 -14.45
N LYS A 212 -6.02 -1.85 -15.20
CA LYS A 212 -5.09 -0.87 -14.62
C LYS A 212 -5.83 0.18 -13.78
N LEU A 213 -6.95 0.73 -14.28
CA LEU A 213 -7.77 1.68 -13.54
C LEU A 213 -8.41 1.05 -12.30
N PHE A 214 -8.96 -0.16 -12.44
CA PHE A 214 -9.51 -0.90 -11.30
C PHE A 214 -8.48 -1.04 -10.18
N HIS A 215 -7.24 -1.43 -10.49
CA HIS A 215 -6.18 -1.54 -9.48
C HIS A 215 -5.78 -0.20 -8.86
N VAL A 216 -5.79 0.89 -9.62
CA VAL A 216 -5.60 2.23 -9.03
C VAL A 216 -6.75 2.57 -8.07
N LEU A 217 -8.00 2.24 -8.41
CA LEU A 217 -9.16 2.47 -7.54
C LEU A 217 -9.15 1.56 -6.29
N SER A 218 -8.79 0.28 -6.44
CA SER A 218 -8.94 -0.74 -5.40
C SER A 218 -7.71 -0.92 -4.51
N ASP A 219 -6.50 -0.70 -5.04
CA ASP A 219 -5.25 -1.09 -4.38
C ASP A 219 -4.42 0.14 -3.95
N ASN A 220 -4.57 1.29 -4.63
CA ASN A 220 -3.97 2.53 -4.13
C ASN A 220 -4.69 2.96 -2.85
N ARG A 221 -3.95 2.99 -1.73
CA ARG A 221 -4.49 3.27 -0.40
C ARG A 221 -5.40 4.51 -0.33
N ASN A 222 -5.00 5.61 -0.98
CA ASN A 222 -5.74 6.87 -0.90
C ASN A 222 -7.02 6.82 -1.74
N CYS A 223 -6.95 6.26 -2.96
CA CYS A 223 -8.13 6.10 -3.81
C CYS A 223 -9.11 5.10 -3.18
N ARG A 224 -8.59 3.98 -2.67
CA ARG A 224 -9.37 2.94 -2.00
C ARG A 224 -10.12 3.49 -0.79
N GLN A 225 -9.47 4.31 0.03
CA GLN A 225 -10.11 4.93 1.19
C GLN A 225 -11.25 5.88 0.78
N LEU A 226 -11.11 6.64 -0.31
CA LEU A 226 -12.20 7.46 -0.82
C LEU A 226 -13.34 6.60 -1.38
N LEU A 227 -13.01 5.56 -2.13
CA LEU A 227 -13.97 4.63 -2.70
C LEU A 227 -14.81 3.98 -1.59
N ASP A 228 -14.17 3.38 -0.59
CA ASP A 228 -14.85 2.71 0.53
C ASP A 228 -15.75 3.66 1.34
N ASN A 229 -15.35 4.93 1.48
CA ASN A 229 -16.08 5.89 2.32
C ASN A 229 -17.23 6.59 1.59
N PHE A 230 -17.06 6.89 0.29
CA PHE A 230 -17.95 7.81 -0.43
C PHE A 230 -18.65 7.20 -1.64
N TYR A 231 -18.30 5.97 -2.03
CA TYR A 231 -18.82 5.35 -3.24
C TYR A 231 -19.28 3.91 -2.99
N GLU A 232 -20.31 3.51 -3.72
CA GLU A 232 -20.61 2.11 -4.02
C GLU A 232 -20.18 1.87 -5.47
N MET A 233 -19.17 1.01 -5.67
CA MET A 233 -18.60 0.77 -6.98
C MET A 233 -19.33 -0.37 -7.69
N VAL A 234 -19.64 -0.18 -8.98
CA VAL A 234 -20.24 -1.20 -9.85
C VAL A 234 -19.38 -1.38 -11.09
N LEU A 235 -19.04 -2.62 -11.42
CA LEU A 235 -18.37 -2.98 -12.66
C LEU A 235 -19.40 -3.60 -13.60
N LEU A 236 -19.61 -2.99 -14.76
CA LEU A 236 -20.46 -3.58 -15.80
C LEU A 236 -19.63 -3.79 -17.07
N ASP A 237 -19.71 -5.00 -17.60
CA ASP A 237 -19.16 -5.30 -18.91
C ASP A 237 -20.07 -4.69 -19.98
N ALA A 238 -19.52 -3.74 -20.74
CA ALA A 238 -20.22 -2.96 -21.75
C ALA A 238 -20.39 -3.71 -23.08
N GLU A 239 -19.80 -4.89 -23.25
CA GLU A 239 -20.01 -5.77 -24.41
C GLU A 239 -21.07 -6.84 -24.16
N MET A 240 -21.48 -7.01 -22.91
CA MET A 240 -22.54 -7.95 -22.55
C MET A 240 -23.92 -7.37 -22.87
N GLU A 241 -24.67 -8.05 -23.74
CA GLU A 241 -25.96 -7.55 -24.27
C GLU A 241 -26.96 -7.16 -23.18
N GLN A 242 -26.97 -7.87 -22.05
CA GLN A 242 -27.86 -7.55 -20.93
C GLN A 242 -27.61 -6.16 -20.32
N ASN A 243 -26.42 -5.60 -20.53
CA ASN A 243 -26.05 -4.28 -20.01
C ASN A 243 -26.40 -3.14 -20.99
N PHE A 244 -26.71 -3.42 -22.26
CA PHE A 244 -27.02 -2.40 -23.26
C PHE A 244 -28.19 -1.47 -22.87
N PRO A 245 -29.29 -1.94 -22.24
CA PRO A 245 -30.34 -1.05 -21.76
C PRO A 245 -29.85 -0.05 -20.71
N VAL A 246 -28.89 -0.44 -19.85
CA VAL A 246 -28.27 0.46 -18.86
C VAL A 246 -27.39 1.47 -19.56
N LEU A 247 -26.53 1.05 -20.50
CA LEU A 247 -25.67 1.96 -21.27
C LEU A 247 -26.49 3.02 -21.99
N LYS A 248 -27.59 2.62 -22.63
CA LYS A 248 -28.49 3.55 -23.33
C LYS A 248 -29.15 4.54 -22.38
N LYS A 249 -29.55 4.12 -21.18
CA LYS A 249 -30.10 5.02 -20.14
C LYS A 249 -29.06 6.04 -19.66
N LEU A 250 -27.78 5.68 -19.70
CA LEU A 250 -26.65 6.55 -19.32
C LEU A 250 -26.14 7.42 -20.47
N GLY A 251 -26.80 7.39 -21.65
CA GLY A 251 -26.38 8.20 -22.80
C GLY A 251 -25.22 7.59 -23.59
N ASP A 252 -25.11 6.27 -23.63
CA ASP A 252 -24.10 5.52 -24.39
C ASP A 252 -22.66 5.96 -24.09
N PRO A 253 -22.22 5.97 -22.82
CA PRO A 253 -20.93 6.51 -22.37
C PRO A 253 -19.71 5.87 -23.05
N GLN A 254 -19.85 4.67 -23.61
CA GLN A 254 -18.81 3.96 -24.36
C GLN A 254 -18.27 4.72 -25.59
N HIS A 255 -18.97 5.77 -26.07
CA HIS A 255 -18.45 6.63 -27.13
C HIS A 255 -17.14 7.35 -26.76
N LEU A 256 -16.81 7.45 -25.46
CA LEU A 256 -15.55 8.02 -24.96
C LEU A 256 -14.40 7.00 -24.90
N GLY A 257 -14.66 5.73 -25.23
CA GLY A 257 -13.73 4.62 -25.08
C GLY A 257 -13.82 3.95 -23.71
N PHE A 258 -12.94 2.96 -23.49
CA PHE A 258 -12.90 2.17 -22.26
C PHE A 258 -11.55 2.30 -21.54
N PRO A 259 -11.53 2.26 -20.19
CA PRO A 259 -12.71 2.33 -19.32
C PRO A 259 -13.42 3.67 -19.44
N VAL A 260 -14.71 3.72 -19.08
CA VAL A 260 -15.41 4.99 -18.87
C VAL A 260 -16.06 4.95 -17.50
N LEU A 261 -15.90 6.04 -16.74
CA LEU A 261 -16.49 6.16 -15.41
C LEU A 261 -17.78 6.97 -15.48
N VAL A 262 -18.83 6.50 -14.81
CA VAL A 262 -20.08 7.23 -14.63
C VAL A 262 -20.35 7.39 -13.15
N VAL A 263 -20.66 8.60 -12.70
CA VAL A 263 -21.06 8.87 -11.32
C VAL A 263 -22.56 9.12 -11.28
N LEU A 264 -23.24 8.40 -10.40
CA LEU A 264 -24.64 8.64 -10.05
C LEU A 264 -24.72 9.10 -8.60
N ASP A 265 -25.79 9.81 -8.28
CA ASP A 265 -26.13 10.08 -6.89
C ASP A 265 -26.63 8.82 -6.16
N ALA A 266 -26.89 8.95 -4.87
CA ALA A 266 -27.40 7.87 -4.03
C ALA A 266 -28.75 7.28 -4.48
N TYR A 267 -29.45 7.93 -5.40
CA TYR A 267 -30.75 7.53 -5.93
C TYR A 267 -30.69 7.05 -7.38
N GLY A 268 -29.48 6.93 -7.94
CA GLY A 268 -29.26 6.51 -9.32
C GLY A 268 -29.49 7.60 -10.36
N ARG A 269 -29.59 8.87 -9.95
CA ARG A 269 -29.65 10.01 -10.88
C ARG A 269 -28.25 10.28 -11.43
N TYR A 270 -28.18 10.46 -12.74
CA TYR A 270 -26.94 10.79 -13.44
C TYR A 270 -26.32 12.10 -12.93
N ILE A 271 -25.00 12.08 -12.68
CA ILE A 271 -24.22 13.27 -12.34
C ILE A 271 -23.24 13.60 -13.47
N THR A 272 -22.34 12.66 -13.79
CA THR A 272 -21.29 12.91 -14.78
C THR A 272 -20.78 11.62 -15.44
N THR A 273 -20.15 11.78 -16.60
CA THR A 273 -19.37 10.76 -17.30
C THR A 273 -17.95 11.30 -17.47
N GLN A 274 -16.96 10.51 -17.08
CA GLN A 274 -15.56 10.89 -17.16
C GLN A 274 -14.84 10.08 -18.23
N ASN A 275 -14.29 10.78 -19.21
CA ASN A 275 -13.30 10.23 -20.13
C ASN A 275 -12.03 9.88 -19.33
N THR A 276 -11.65 8.62 -19.28
CA THR A 276 -10.54 8.21 -18.41
C THR A 276 -9.16 8.54 -18.99
N SER A 277 -9.05 8.88 -20.28
CA SER A 277 -7.78 9.32 -20.86
C SER A 277 -7.23 10.57 -20.17
N GLU A 278 -8.11 11.44 -19.65
CA GLU A 278 -7.75 12.62 -18.86
C GLU A 278 -7.11 12.26 -17.51
N LEU A 279 -7.44 11.07 -16.98
CA LEU A 279 -6.93 10.55 -15.71
C LEU A 279 -5.60 9.81 -15.87
N GLU A 280 -5.10 9.61 -17.10
CA GLU A 280 -3.84 8.92 -17.36
C GLU A 280 -2.63 9.86 -17.20
N LYS A 281 -1.50 9.29 -16.75
CA LYS A 281 -0.20 9.96 -16.82
C LYS A 281 0.41 9.78 -18.21
N ASP A 282 0.39 8.53 -18.65
CA ASP A 282 0.92 8.03 -19.91
C ASP A 282 -0.12 7.05 -20.48
N PRO A 283 -0.21 6.86 -21.80
CA PRO A 283 -1.26 6.03 -22.37
C PRO A 283 -1.24 4.58 -21.89
N SER A 284 -2.41 4.02 -21.57
CA SER A 284 -2.53 2.64 -21.07
C SER A 284 -1.97 1.54 -21.98
N TRP A 285 -1.85 1.79 -23.30
CA TRP A 285 -1.26 0.86 -24.28
C TRP A 285 0.28 0.79 -24.20
N VAL A 286 0.93 1.74 -23.52
CA VAL A 286 2.35 1.65 -23.19
C VAL A 286 2.50 0.72 -21.98
N PRO A 287 3.50 -0.18 -21.95
CA PRO A 287 3.67 -1.13 -20.84
C PRO A 287 3.64 -0.47 -19.45
N GLU A 288 4.44 0.59 -19.27
CA GLU A 288 4.53 1.37 -18.03
C GLU A 288 3.45 2.47 -17.88
N GLY A 289 2.64 2.69 -18.92
CA GLY A 289 1.61 3.72 -18.90
C GLY A 289 0.34 3.32 -18.18
N GLY A 290 -0.56 4.28 -17.96
CA GLY A 290 -1.87 4.06 -17.37
C GLY A 290 -2.37 5.21 -16.50
N PRO A 291 -3.46 4.95 -15.73
CA PRO A 291 -4.07 5.92 -14.85
C PRO A 291 -3.10 6.48 -13.79
N ASP A 292 -3.07 7.80 -13.64
CA ASP A 292 -2.32 8.48 -12.58
C ASP A 292 -3.12 8.43 -11.26
N PRO A 293 -2.62 7.77 -10.20
CA PRO A 293 -3.32 7.73 -8.92
C PRO A 293 -3.66 9.11 -8.35
N LYS A 294 -2.88 10.16 -8.64
CA LYS A 294 -3.16 11.52 -8.17
C LYS A 294 -4.37 12.12 -8.89
N LYS A 295 -4.48 11.90 -10.21
CA LYS A 295 -5.62 12.40 -11.00
C LYS A 295 -6.90 11.64 -10.65
N VAL A 296 -6.80 10.31 -10.51
CA VAL A 296 -7.93 9.47 -10.05
C VAL A 296 -8.37 9.88 -8.64
N PHE A 297 -7.44 10.10 -7.71
CA PHE A 297 -7.76 10.61 -6.37
C PHE A 297 -8.47 11.96 -6.42
N LYS A 298 -8.01 12.90 -7.28
CA LYS A 298 -8.64 14.20 -7.46
C LYS A 298 -10.06 14.07 -8.00
N PHE A 299 -10.27 13.19 -8.98
CA PHE A 299 -11.60 12.87 -9.52
C PHE A 299 -12.55 12.36 -8.41
N LEU A 300 -12.14 11.35 -7.64
CA LEU A 300 -12.94 10.82 -6.53
C LEU A 300 -13.21 11.87 -5.43
N THR A 301 -12.25 12.75 -5.17
CA THR A 301 -12.43 13.82 -4.19
C THR A 301 -13.44 14.86 -4.69
N TYR A 302 -13.43 15.15 -5.97
CA TYR A 302 -14.29 16.17 -6.56
C TYR A 302 -15.76 15.71 -6.62
N TRP A 303 -16.00 14.45 -6.97
CA TRP A 303 -17.35 13.93 -7.23
C TRP A 303 -18.06 13.26 -6.04
N ARG A 304 -17.44 13.23 -4.86
CA ARG A 304 -18.06 12.63 -3.65
C ARG A 304 -19.27 13.42 -3.16
N GLU A 305 -20.11 12.82 -2.32
CA GLU A 305 -21.38 13.41 -1.85
C GLU A 305 -21.23 14.74 -1.11
N ASP A 306 -20.08 15.00 -0.46
CA ASP A 306 -19.74 16.25 0.23
C ASP A 306 -18.60 17.01 -0.47
N GLY A 307 -18.39 16.71 -1.76
CA GLY A 307 -17.40 17.35 -2.61
C GLY A 307 -17.79 18.79 -2.98
N PRO A 308 -16.83 19.55 -3.54
CA PRO A 308 -17.01 20.96 -3.92
C PRO A 308 -18.02 21.18 -5.06
N ASN A 309 -18.54 20.11 -5.67
CA ASN A 309 -19.53 20.16 -6.74
C ASN A 309 -21.00 20.18 -6.26
N ASN A 310 -21.25 20.05 -4.94
CA ASN A 310 -22.60 19.99 -4.40
C ASN A 310 -23.28 21.37 -4.25
N ASP A 311 -22.54 22.44 -4.51
CA ASP A 311 -23.05 23.81 -4.42
C ASP A 311 -23.70 24.30 -5.73
N ASP A 312 -23.67 23.52 -6.81
CA ASP A 312 -24.20 23.93 -8.13
C ASP A 312 -25.08 22.85 -8.77
N HIS A 313 -26.39 22.91 -8.50
CA HIS A 313 -27.40 22.10 -9.21
C HIS A 313 -27.69 22.68 -10.61
N GLY A 314 -26.68 22.81 -11.46
CA GLY A 314 -26.79 23.42 -12.78
C GLY A 314 -25.86 22.78 -13.81
N PHE A 315 -26.46 22.22 -14.86
CA PHE A 315 -25.78 21.66 -16.02
C PHE A 315 -25.01 22.76 -16.79
N LEU A 316 -23.68 22.59 -16.96
CA LEU A 316 -22.85 22.89 -18.15
C LEU A 316 -21.41 23.29 -17.77
N GLY A 317 -20.44 22.54 -18.29
CA GLY A 317 -19.11 23.06 -18.61
C GLY A 317 -18.12 23.14 -17.46
N VAL A 318 -16.97 22.50 -17.65
CA VAL A 318 -15.74 22.83 -16.92
C VAL A 318 -15.45 24.33 -17.11
N PRO A 319 -15.33 25.15 -16.05
CA PRO A 319 -14.76 26.48 -16.20
C PRO A 319 -13.24 26.36 -16.24
N ASP A 320 -12.65 26.77 -17.37
CA ASP A 320 -11.23 26.83 -17.67
C ASP A 320 -10.45 27.92 -16.89
N GLU A 321 -11.04 28.49 -15.83
CA GLU A 321 -10.52 29.69 -15.17
C GLU A 321 -10.55 29.55 -13.64
N ALA A 322 -9.71 28.67 -13.11
CA ALA A 322 -9.29 28.72 -11.70
C ALA A 322 -7.79 28.42 -11.59
N TYR A 323 -7.00 29.03 -12.47
CA TYR A 323 -5.54 29.11 -12.34
C TYR A 323 -5.18 30.45 -11.71
N GLY A 324 -5.30 30.50 -10.39
CA GLY A 324 -4.73 31.54 -9.55
C GLY A 324 -3.69 30.92 -8.63
N GLU A 325 -2.41 31.16 -8.97
CA GLU A 325 -1.23 31.23 -8.09
C GLU A 325 -1.18 30.30 -6.87
N LEU A 326 -0.40 29.22 -7.00
CA LEU A 326 0.32 28.63 -5.86
C LEU A 326 1.75 28.28 -6.29
N ASP A 327 2.52 29.32 -6.61
CA ASP A 327 3.97 29.32 -6.40
C ASP A 327 4.21 29.88 -4.99
N GLY A 328 4.76 29.04 -4.11
CA GLY A 328 5.08 29.35 -2.72
C GLY A 328 5.62 28.15 -1.95
#